data_AF-A0A1B6FYJ9-F1
#
_entry.id   AF-A0A1B6FYJ9-F1
#
_cell.length_a   1.000
_cell.length_b   1.000
_cell.length_c   1.000
_cell.angle_alpha   90.00
_cell.angle_beta   90.00
_cell.angle_gamma   90.00
#
_symmetry.space_group_name_H-M   'P 1'
#
loop_
_entity.id
_entity.type
_entity.pdbx_description
1 polymer ?
#
loop_
_entity_poly.entity_id
_entity_poly.type
_entity_poly.pdbx_seq_one_letter_code
_entity_poly.pdbx_strand_id
1 'polypeptide(L)'
;ECFVRTRSGFRLHRQVVVLSISAPSLWHCETECANERHFLCNIFSYRYSQGPNLPGENCELGERTYRSLDLYTDVVPDRDFDIYVRNEFGRPGCLPQHIAGSDCFERVRSGLGLDNG
;
A
#
# COMPACT_ATOMS: atom_id res chain seq x y z
N GLU A 1 4.32 8.77 8.48
CA GLU A 1 3.72 7.58 7.84
C GLU A 1 4.79 6.50 7.67
N CYS A 2 4.42 5.23 7.87
CA CYS A 2 5.35 4.09 7.86
C CYS A 2 5.58 3.52 6.46
N PHE A 3 4.57 3.67 5.60
CA PHE A 3 4.62 3.32 4.20
C PHE A 3 4.19 4.54 3.40
N VAL A 4 4.73 4.66 2.19
CA VAL A 4 4.39 5.73 1.27
C VAL A 4 3.97 5.13 -0.05
N ARG A 5 2.87 5.63 -0.62
CA ARG A 5 2.44 5.24 -1.96
C ARG A 5 3.45 5.74 -2.97
N THR A 6 4.03 4.82 -3.74
CA THR A 6 5.11 5.14 -4.69
C THR A 6 4.65 5.02 -6.14
N ARG A 7 3.68 4.14 -6.44
CA ARG A 7 3.21 3.89 -7.81
C ARG A 7 1.74 3.54 -7.79
N SER A 8 0.92 4.29 -8.52
CA SER A 8 -0.52 3.99 -8.65
C SER A 8 -0.85 3.26 -9.94
N GLY A 9 -1.79 2.32 -9.88
CA GLY A 9 -2.20 1.48 -11.01
C GLY A 9 -1.16 0.42 -11.41
N PHE A 10 -0.42 -0.09 -10.42
CA PHE A 10 0.57 -1.14 -10.60
C PHE A 10 0.52 -2.11 -9.41
N ARG A 11 0.92 -3.35 -9.65
CA ARG A 11 1.14 -4.35 -8.59
C ARG A 11 2.50 -5.02 -8.72
N LEU A 12 2.92 -5.67 -7.64
CA LEU A 12 4.13 -6.49 -7.67
C LEU A 12 3.92 -7.69 -8.59
N HIS A 13 4.95 -8.00 -9.38
CA HIS A 13 4.96 -9.24 -10.13
C HIS A 13 5.05 -10.43 -9.16
N ARG A 14 4.39 -11.54 -9.49
CA ARG A 14 4.31 -12.74 -8.63
C ARG A 14 5.67 -13.25 -8.16
N GLN A 15 6.75 -13.04 -8.93
CA GLN A 15 8.10 -13.46 -8.56
C GLN A 15 8.71 -12.69 -7.37
N VAL A 16 8.17 -11.50 -7.08
CA VAL A 16 8.62 -10.63 -5.98
C VAL A 16 7.72 -10.74 -4.76
N VAL A 17 6.50 -11.22 -4.96
CA VAL A 17 5.54 -11.46 -3.88
C VAL A 17 6.03 -12.66 -3.05
N VAL A 18 6.25 -12.41 -1.76
CA VAL A 18 6.65 -13.43 -0.79
C VAL A 18 5.41 -13.99 -0.08
N LEU A 19 4.46 -13.11 0.26
CA LEU A 19 3.24 -13.47 0.97
C LEU A 19 2.05 -12.71 0.39
N SER A 20 0.92 -13.40 0.21
CA SER A 20 -0.35 -12.80 -0.20
C SER A 20 -1.40 -13.08 0.87
N ILE A 21 -2.12 -12.05 1.31
CA ILE A 21 -3.14 -12.13 2.35
C ILE A 21 -4.35 -11.23 2.06
N SER A 22 -5.46 -11.53 2.73
CA SER A 22 -6.69 -10.75 2.66
C SER A 22 -6.67 -9.73 3.79
N ALA A 23 -6.58 -8.47 3.43
CA ALA A 23 -6.60 -7.35 4.36
C ALA A 23 -7.92 -6.56 4.19
N PRO A 24 -8.70 -6.32 5.27
CA PRO A 24 -9.97 -5.61 5.18
C PRO A 24 -9.80 -4.12 4.86
N SER A 25 -8.62 -3.55 5.08
CA SER A 25 -8.29 -2.17 4.70
C SER A 25 -6.80 -2.01 4.41
N LEU A 26 -6.41 -0.90 3.78
CA LEU A 26 -5.01 -0.54 3.54
C LEU A 26 -4.21 -0.54 4.85
N TRP A 27 -4.76 0.02 5.93
CA TRP A 27 -4.13 0.04 7.24
C TRP A 27 -3.82 -1.37 7.78
N HIS A 28 -4.70 -2.35 7.54
CA HIS A 28 -4.42 -3.74 7.91
C HIS A 28 -3.26 -4.29 7.08
N CYS A 29 -3.23 -4.05 5.76
CA CYS A 29 -2.12 -4.48 4.91
C CYS A 29 -0.78 -3.86 5.34
N GLU A 30 -0.77 -2.56 5.68
CA GLU A 30 0.40 -1.89 6.25
C GLU A 30 0.84 -2.52 7.58
N THR A 31 -0.13 -2.86 8.44
CA THR A 31 0.14 -3.44 9.77
C THR A 31 0.72 -4.84 9.66
N GLU A 32 0.20 -5.66 8.75
CA GLU A 32 0.75 -6.99 8.46
C GLU A 32 2.18 -6.88 7.92
N CYS A 33 2.43 -5.99 6.95
CA CYS A 33 3.79 -5.72 6.48
C CYS A 33 4.71 -5.17 7.58
N ALA A 34 4.21 -4.32 8.48
CA ALA A 34 4.98 -3.77 9.58
C ALA A 34 5.36 -4.84 10.63
N ASN A 35 4.46 -5.79 10.89
CA ASN A 35 4.58 -6.79 11.94
C ASN A 35 5.13 -8.15 11.47
N GLU A 36 5.33 -8.32 10.16
CA GLU A 36 5.91 -9.55 9.59
C GLU A 36 7.25 -9.89 10.25
N ARG A 37 7.42 -11.17 10.59
CA ARG A 37 8.56 -11.69 11.36
C ARG A 37 9.43 -12.67 10.57
N HIS A 38 8.89 -13.27 9.51
CA HIS A 38 9.61 -14.26 8.70
C HIS A 38 10.54 -13.58 7.68
N PHE A 39 10.18 -12.38 7.21
CA PHE A 39 10.99 -11.57 6.32
C PHE A 39 10.78 -10.08 6.59
N LEU A 40 11.73 -9.24 6.22
CA LEU A 40 11.56 -7.79 6.33
C LEU A 40 10.72 -7.28 5.16
N CYS A 41 9.42 -7.12 5.37
CA CYS A 41 8.53 -6.57 4.35
C CYS A 41 8.89 -5.10 4.06
N ASN A 42 9.38 -4.81 2.87
CA ASN A 42 9.80 -3.46 2.45
C ASN A 42 8.88 -2.84 1.42
N ILE A 43 8.02 -3.64 0.81
CA ILE A 43 7.11 -3.23 -0.23
C ILE A 43 5.85 -4.08 -0.19
N PHE A 44 4.72 -3.50 -0.57
CA PHE A 44 3.52 -4.27 -0.84
C PHE A 44 2.68 -3.65 -1.96
N SER A 45 1.85 -4.45 -2.62
CA SER A 45 0.75 -3.99 -3.46
C SER A 45 -0.59 -4.24 -2.78
N TYR A 46 -1.48 -3.26 -2.84
CA TYR A 46 -2.81 -3.34 -2.23
C TYR A 46 -3.91 -2.98 -3.23
N ARG A 47 -4.96 -3.81 -3.27
CA ARG A 47 -6.18 -3.58 -4.05
C ARG A 47 -7.32 -3.11 -3.14
N TYR A 48 -7.89 -1.96 -3.49
CA TYR A 48 -9.00 -1.34 -2.76
C TYR A 48 -10.34 -2.05 -2.96
N SER A 49 -10.56 -2.59 -4.16
CA SER A 49 -11.78 -3.31 -4.50
C SER A 49 -11.74 -4.73 -3.92
N GLN A 50 -12.73 -5.04 -3.08
CA GLN A 50 -13.01 -6.38 -2.59
C GLN A 50 -14.46 -6.73 -2.94
N GLY A 51 -14.69 -7.96 -3.40
CA GLY A 51 -16.02 -8.41 -3.76
C GLY A 51 -16.06 -9.88 -4.11
N PRO A 52 -17.25 -10.51 -4.07
CA PRO A 52 -17.42 -11.95 -4.32
C PRO A 52 -16.96 -12.41 -5.71
N ASN A 53 -16.83 -11.48 -6.67
CA ASN A 53 -16.38 -11.75 -8.03
C ASN A 53 -14.89 -11.41 -8.26
N LEU A 54 -14.17 -10.92 -7.25
CA LEU A 54 -12.75 -10.61 -7.33
C LEU A 54 -11.96 -11.71 -6.61
N PRO A 55 -11.46 -12.71 -7.33
CA PRO A 55 -10.74 -13.82 -6.72
C PRO A 55 -9.39 -13.37 -6.18
N GLY A 56 -9.00 -13.98 -5.06
CA GLY A 56 -7.66 -13.87 -4.50
C GLY A 56 -7.44 -12.70 -3.55
N GLU A 57 -6.33 -12.83 -2.83
CA GLU A 57 -5.84 -11.90 -1.83
C GLU A 57 -5.65 -10.49 -2.39
N ASN A 58 -5.93 -9.46 -1.59
CA ASN A 58 -5.85 -8.05 -1.99
C ASN A 58 -4.63 -7.32 -1.42
N CYS A 59 -3.80 -8.01 -0.64
CA CYS A 59 -2.57 -7.47 -0.06
C CYS A 59 -1.41 -8.42 -0.39
N GLU A 60 -0.42 -7.94 -1.13
CA GLU A 60 0.72 -8.73 -1.60
C GLU A 60 2.01 -8.12 -1.05
N LEU A 61 2.71 -8.84 -0.18
CA LEU A 61 3.90 -8.39 0.54
C LEU A 61 5.18 -8.87 -0.15
N GLY A 62 6.21 -8.03 -0.15
CA GLY A 62 7.53 -8.33 -0.71
C GLY A 62 8.68 -7.83 0.19
N GLU A 63 9.80 -8.53 0.11
CA GLU A 63 11.02 -8.20 0.87
C GLU A 63 11.92 -7.16 0.17
N ARG A 64 11.77 -7.00 -1.15
CA ARG A 64 12.62 -6.11 -1.94
C ARG A 64 12.40 -4.65 -1.56
N THR A 65 13.48 -3.89 -1.45
CA THR A 65 13.38 -2.44 -1.31
C THR A 65 13.08 -1.81 -2.67
N TYR A 66 12.48 -0.61 -2.67
CA TYR A 66 12.15 0.09 -3.91
C TYR A 66 13.37 0.28 -4.83
N ARG A 67 14.55 0.56 -4.25
CA ARG A 67 15.81 0.75 -5.01
C ARG A 67 16.33 -0.53 -5.65
N SER A 68 15.94 -1.69 -5.12
CA SER A 68 16.39 -3.00 -5.60
C SER A 68 15.48 -3.64 -6.66
N LEU A 69 14.34 -3.00 -6.97
CA LEU A 69 13.39 -3.52 -7.94
C LEU A 69 13.81 -3.18 -9.36
N ASP A 70 13.71 -4.17 -10.24
CA ASP A 70 13.64 -3.92 -11.68
C ASP A 70 12.20 -3.58 -12.05
N LEU A 71 11.93 -2.30 -12.33
CA LEU A 71 10.58 -1.81 -12.63
C LEU A 71 9.94 -2.43 -13.88
N TYR A 72 10.71 -3.12 -14.73
CA TYR A 72 10.22 -3.80 -15.93
C TYR A 72 9.80 -5.24 -15.67
N THR A 73 10.50 -5.95 -14.79
CA THR A 73 10.22 -7.37 -14.50
C THR A 73 9.47 -7.59 -13.20
N ASP A 74 9.65 -6.71 -12.23
CA ASP A 74 9.17 -6.88 -10.86
C ASP A 74 7.85 -6.16 -10.60
N VAL A 75 7.41 -5.32 -11.53
CA VAL A 75 6.19 -4.53 -11.41
C VAL A 75 5.38 -4.66 -12.69
N VAL A 76 4.09 -4.95 -12.55
CA VAL A 76 3.16 -5.07 -13.67
C VAL A 76 2.01 -4.07 -13.57
N PRO A 77 1.50 -3.55 -14.71
CA PRO A 77 0.33 -2.69 -14.70
C PRO A 77 -0.90 -3.43 -14.17
N ASP A 78 -1.58 -2.84 -13.20
CA ASP A 78 -2.86 -3.30 -12.70
C ASP A 78 -3.58 -2.11 -12.05
N ARG A 79 -4.64 -1.62 -12.68
CA ARG A 79 -5.30 -0.37 -12.29
C ARG A 79 -6.02 -0.44 -10.95
N ASP A 80 -6.28 -1.65 -10.45
CA ASP A 80 -6.97 -1.85 -9.19
C ASP A 80 -6.00 -1.85 -7.99
N PHE A 81 -4.70 -1.94 -8.26
CA PHE A 81 -3.65 -1.99 -7.25
C PHE A 81 -2.77 -0.73 -7.24
N ASP A 82 -2.30 -0.39 -6.05
CA ASP A 82 -1.25 0.59 -5.82
C ASP A 82 -0.08 -0.06 -5.06
N ILE A 83 1.14 0.43 -5.30
CA ILE A 83 2.38 -0.02 -4.65
C ILE A 83 2.79 0.96 -3.55
N TYR A 84 3.08 0.40 -2.39
CA TYR A 84 3.51 1.09 -1.18
C TYR A 84 4.88 0.57 -0.74
N VAL A 85 5.75 1.48 -0.34
CA VAL A 85 7.12 1.16 0.07
C VAL A 85 7.35 1.62 1.51
N ARG A 86 8.11 0.84 2.26
CA ARG A 86 8.48 1.19 3.63
C ARG A 86 9.27 2.49 3.60
N ASN A 87 8.86 3.44 4.44
CA ASN A 87 9.52 4.73 4.57
C ASN A 87 10.83 4.55 5.35
N GLU A 88 11.96 4.63 4.65
CA GLU A 88 13.30 4.51 5.24
C GLU A 88 13.63 5.66 6.21
N PHE A 89 12.96 6.80 6.08
CA PHE A 89 13.07 7.93 7.01
C PHE A 89 12.05 7.86 8.15
N GLY A 90 11.22 6.81 8.18
CA GLY A 90 10.29 6.53 9.27
C GLY A 90 11.03 6.20 10.56
N ARG A 91 10.36 6.37 11.71
CA ARG A 91 10.93 5.94 12.99
C ARG A 91 11.19 4.42 12.97
N PRO A 92 12.28 3.92 13.58
CA PRO A 92 12.44 2.48 13.77
C PRO A 92 11.26 1.94 14.59
N GLY A 93 10.66 0.82 14.14
CA GLY A 93 9.43 0.29 14.73
C GLY A 93 8.17 1.11 14.43
N CYS A 94 8.13 1.80 13.27
CA CYS A 94 6.96 2.56 12.85
C CYS A 94 5.71 1.66 12.81
N LEU A 95 4.74 1.97 13.66
CA LEU A 95 3.42 1.37 13.63
C LEU A 95 2.50 2.22 12.74
N PRO A 96 1.83 1.62 11.74
CA PRO A 96 0.86 2.33 10.91
C PRO A 96 -0.19 3.01 11.78
N GLN A 97 -0.31 4.32 11.66
CA GLN A 97 -1.31 5.05 12.43
C GLN A 97 -2.65 4.92 11.74
N HIS A 98 -3.67 4.47 12.48
CA HIS A 98 -5.05 4.51 12.01
C HIS A 98 -5.58 5.95 12.13
N ILE A 99 -5.12 6.84 11.25
CA ILE A 99 -5.62 8.21 11.20
C ILE A 99 -6.94 8.17 10.42
N ALA A 100 -8.05 8.02 11.16
CA ALA A 100 -9.38 8.33 10.64
C ALA A 100 -9.38 9.82 10.25
N GLY A 101 -9.18 10.12 8.97
CA GLY A 101 -9.07 11.49 8.45
C GLY A 101 -7.75 11.83 7.72
N SER A 102 -6.87 10.86 7.46
CA SER A 102 -5.73 11.05 6.53
C SER A 102 -6.11 10.84 5.06
N ASP A 103 -7.41 10.75 4.75
CA ASP A 103 -7.92 11.01 3.42
C ASP A 103 -7.67 12.47 3.08
N CYS A 104 -6.46 12.77 2.59
CA CYS A 104 -6.13 14.02 1.89
C CYS A 104 -6.90 14.15 0.55
N PHE A 105 -8.08 13.54 0.47
CA PHE A 105 -9.05 13.58 -0.61
C PHE A 105 -10.46 13.95 -0.13
N GLU A 106 -10.73 14.04 1.18
CA GLU A 106 -12.06 14.43 1.65
C GLU A 106 -12.32 15.95 1.55
N ARG A 107 -11.28 16.77 1.39
CA ARG A 107 -11.44 18.23 1.22
C ARG A 107 -11.91 18.67 -0.17
N VAL A 108 -11.93 17.78 -1.18
CA VAL A 108 -12.46 18.13 -2.52
C VAL A 108 -13.93 17.73 -2.73
N ARG A 109 -14.57 17.04 -1.77
CA ARG A 109 -16.00 16.67 -1.88
C ARG A 109 -16.95 17.47 -0.98
N SER A 110 -16.47 18.18 0.03
CA SER A 110 -17.36 18.90 0.97
C SER A 110 -17.80 20.30 0.52
N GLY A 111 -17.42 20.77 -0.68
CA GLY A 111 -18.09 21.92 -1.32
C GLY A 111 -18.17 23.22 -0.49
N LEU A 112 -17.27 23.43 0.47
CA LEU A 112 -17.16 24.68 1.20
C LEU A 112 -16.24 25.60 0.40
N GLY A 113 -16.85 26.46 -0.41
CA GLY A 113 -16.20 27.57 -1.06
C GLY A 113 -15.45 28.41 -0.04
N LEU A 114 -14.24 28.82 -0.39
CA LEU A 114 -13.59 29.94 0.28
C LEU A 114 -14.35 31.20 -0.15
N ASP A 115 -15.32 31.59 0.66
CA ASP A 115 -15.94 32.90 0.54
C ASP A 115 -14.89 33.94 0.96
N ASN A 116 -14.41 34.71 -0.02
CA ASN A 116 -13.61 35.90 0.23
C ASN A 116 -14.48 36.94 0.94
N GLY A 117 -14.08 37.32 2.15
CA GLY A 117 -14.58 38.48 2.91
C GLY A 117 -13.46 39.06 3.74
#